data_AF-A0A968Q5U4-F1
#
_entry.id   AF-A0A968Q5U4-F1
#
_cell.length_a   1.000
_cell.length_b   1.000
_cell.length_c   1.000
_cell.angle_alpha   90.00
_cell.angle_beta   90.00
_cell.angle_gamma   90.00
#
_symmetry.space_group_name_H-M   'P 1'
#
loop_
_entity.id
_entity.type
_entity.pdbx_description
1 polymer ?
#
loop_
_entity_poly.entity_id
_entity_poly.type
_entity_poly.pdbx_seq_one_letter_code
_entity_poly.pdbx_strand_id
1 'polypeptide(L)'
;MALSPRNTLLVTSEGDINHNAPPFIGEFDRATGQVLTTFRIPERFLPDAIDSPTRGVRENLSFESLTINAAPGTAGQTEPFRLFTATESALVQDYNEDPTLPLNNRFLHYLLGEDQSTLIAEYAYPLDLEPTGAVSNGLTELLVIDQGGHFLALERTYGLQGFGVKLYQFGHGRRYGYLHHRQSQRRPQRRFPHS
;
A
#
# COMPACT_ATOMS: atom_id res chain seq x y z
N MET A 1 2.89 5.28 6.05
CA MET A 1 2.55 6.49 6.85
C MET A 1 2.82 7.74 6.03
N ALA A 2 2.20 8.88 6.33
CA ALA A 2 2.44 10.15 5.61
C ALA A 2 2.25 11.38 6.49
N LEU A 3 2.98 12.46 6.19
CA LEU A 3 2.75 13.77 6.79
C LEU A 3 1.62 14.48 6.03
N SER A 4 0.57 14.88 6.74
CA SER A 4 -0.56 15.61 6.15
C SER A 4 -0.23 17.09 5.94
N PRO A 5 -0.98 17.80 5.08
CA PRO A 5 -0.86 19.25 4.95
C PRO A 5 -1.23 20.02 6.23
N ARG A 6 -1.97 19.39 7.15
CA ARG A 6 -2.37 19.96 8.46
C ARG A 6 -1.30 19.81 9.53
N ASN A 7 -0.09 19.37 9.13
CA ASN A 7 1.03 19.12 10.04
C ASN A 7 0.76 18.01 11.08
N THR A 8 -0.07 17.04 10.70
CA THR A 8 -0.39 15.83 11.48
C THR A 8 0.19 14.59 10.79
N LEU A 9 0.34 13.49 11.52
CA LEU A 9 0.83 12.23 10.98
C LEU A 9 -0.34 11.28 10.68
N LEU A 10 -0.40 10.77 9.46
CA LEU A 10 -1.35 9.74 9.03
C LEU A 10 -0.66 8.37 9.07
N VAL A 11 -1.27 7.44 9.80
CA VAL A 11 -0.69 6.11 10.08
C VAL A 11 -1.72 5.04 9.79
N THR A 12 -1.28 3.98 9.12
CA THR A 12 -1.99 2.69 9.06
C THR A 12 -1.34 1.73 10.02
N SER A 13 -2.15 0.82 10.55
CA SER A 13 -1.69 -0.31 11.34
C SER A 13 -2.30 -1.57 10.80
N GLU A 14 -1.48 -2.62 10.78
CA GLU A 14 -1.93 -3.97 10.49
C GLU A 14 -2.87 -4.52 11.56
N GLY A 15 -2.73 -4.02 12.78
CA GLY A 15 -3.30 -4.64 13.96
C GLY A 15 -2.47 -5.83 14.44
N ASP A 16 -3.04 -6.56 15.39
CA ASP A 16 -2.55 -7.82 15.92
C ASP A 16 -3.78 -8.63 16.33
N ILE A 17 -4.17 -9.60 15.49
CA ILE A 17 -5.41 -10.37 15.67
C ILE A 17 -5.33 -11.19 16.96
N ASN A 18 -4.14 -11.71 17.27
CA ASN A 18 -3.87 -12.52 18.46
C ASN A 18 -4.01 -11.73 19.76
N HIS A 19 -3.81 -10.41 19.72
CA HIS A 19 -3.98 -9.51 20.87
C HIS A 19 -5.26 -8.66 20.80
N ASN A 20 -6.22 -9.03 19.94
CA ASN A 20 -7.48 -8.31 19.75
C ASN A 20 -7.28 -6.81 19.43
N ALA A 21 -6.21 -6.49 18.69
CA ALA A 21 -5.92 -5.17 18.18
C ALA A 21 -6.34 -5.11 16.70
N PRO A 22 -7.48 -4.49 16.35
CA PRO A 22 -7.91 -4.43 14.95
C PRO A 22 -6.98 -3.55 14.11
N PRO A 23 -6.96 -3.76 12.77
CA PRO A 23 -6.32 -2.80 11.88
C PRO A 23 -6.97 -1.43 12.03
N PHE A 24 -6.18 -0.37 11.84
CA PHE A 24 -6.70 0.99 11.88
C PHE A 24 -6.03 1.89 10.84
N ILE A 25 -6.72 2.98 10.51
CA ILE A 25 -6.15 4.14 9.83
C ILE A 25 -6.42 5.31 10.75
N GLY A 26 -5.40 6.07 11.12
CA GLY A 26 -5.51 7.13 12.12
C GLY A 26 -4.69 8.36 11.78
N GLU A 27 -5.09 9.47 12.40
CA GLU A 27 -4.39 10.74 12.37
C GLU A 27 -3.90 11.06 13.78
N PHE A 28 -2.65 11.48 13.86
CA PHE A 28 -1.93 11.68 15.12
C PHE A 28 -1.34 13.07 15.17
N ASP A 29 -1.34 13.66 16.35
CA ASP A 29 -0.59 14.86 16.61
C ASP A 29 0.91 14.57 16.47
N ARG A 30 1.57 15.33 15.61
CA ARG A 30 2.96 15.08 15.23
C ARG A 30 3.93 15.24 16.40
N ALA A 31 3.64 16.13 17.36
CA ALA A 31 4.56 16.45 18.44
C ALA A 31 4.42 15.50 19.63
N THR A 32 3.17 15.12 19.96
CA THR A 32 2.83 14.34 21.14
C THR A 32 2.59 12.86 20.84
N GLY A 33 2.33 12.50 19.59
CA GLY A 33 1.94 11.15 19.19
C GLY A 33 0.54 10.75 19.66
N GLN A 34 -0.26 11.70 20.17
CA GLN A 34 -1.64 11.42 20.57
C GLN A 34 -2.52 11.21 19.34
N VAL A 35 -3.45 10.25 19.44
CA VAL A 35 -4.48 10.03 18.42
C VAL A 35 -5.39 11.25 18.39
N LEU A 36 -5.55 11.86 17.22
CA LEU A 36 -6.51 12.93 16.96
C LEU A 36 -7.85 12.34 16.48
N THR A 37 -7.78 11.40 15.54
CA THR A 37 -8.96 10.70 15.03
C THR A 37 -8.59 9.36 14.40
N THR A 38 -9.59 8.49 14.24
CA THR A 38 -9.49 7.23 13.48
C THR A 38 -10.51 7.23 12.35
N PHE A 39 -10.11 6.71 11.20
CA PHE A 39 -10.97 6.64 10.03
C PHE A 39 -11.68 5.30 9.97
N ARG A 40 -12.95 5.34 9.58
CA ARG A 40 -13.76 4.13 9.48
C ARG A 40 -13.20 3.21 8.39
N ILE A 41 -12.96 1.96 8.76
CA ILE A 41 -12.66 0.88 7.84
C ILE A 41 -13.94 0.07 7.60
N PRO A 42 -14.22 -0.41 6.38
CA PRO A 42 -15.35 -1.30 6.14
C PRO A 42 -15.25 -2.58 6.98
N GLU A 43 -16.38 -3.09 7.43
CA GLU A 43 -16.44 -4.27 8.32
C GLU A 43 -15.77 -5.51 7.70
N ARG A 44 -15.70 -5.60 6.37
CA ARG A 44 -15.04 -6.71 5.65
C ARG A 44 -13.54 -6.82 5.88
N PHE A 45 -12.91 -5.79 6.43
CA PHE A 45 -11.49 -5.78 6.81
C PHE A 45 -11.30 -6.18 8.28
N LEU A 46 -12.37 -6.22 9.07
CA LEU A 46 -12.30 -6.57 10.48
C LEU A 46 -12.48 -8.09 10.63
N PRO A 47 -11.53 -8.78 11.28
CA PRO A 47 -11.67 -10.19 11.63
C PRO A 47 -12.96 -10.43 12.41
N ASP A 48 -13.70 -11.46 12.02
CA ASP A 48 -14.94 -11.90 12.68
C ASP A 48 -14.71 -12.94 13.79
N ALA A 49 -13.52 -13.53 13.84
CA ALA A 49 -13.04 -14.42 14.90
C ALA A 49 -11.51 -14.37 15.02
N ILE A 50 -10.97 -14.78 16.18
CA ILE A 50 -9.51 -14.81 16.42
C ILE A 50 -8.88 -16.08 15.82
N ASP A 51 -9.38 -17.27 16.17
CA ASP A 51 -8.72 -18.54 15.80
C ASP A 51 -8.99 -18.99 14.37
N SER A 52 -10.14 -18.63 13.82
CA SER A 52 -10.59 -19.07 12.49
C SER A 52 -11.46 -18.00 11.85
N PRO A 53 -10.89 -16.83 11.52
CA PRO A 53 -11.64 -15.79 10.83
C PRO A 53 -12.18 -16.34 9.50
N THR A 54 -13.41 -15.99 9.16
CA THR A 54 -13.98 -16.20 7.82
C THR A 54 -13.96 -14.92 7.00
N ARG A 55 -13.64 -13.79 7.65
CA ARG A 55 -13.59 -12.46 7.06
C ARG A 55 -12.44 -11.66 7.67
N GLY A 56 -11.98 -10.64 6.96
CA GLY A 56 -11.07 -9.63 7.49
C GLY A 56 -9.67 -9.70 6.91
N VAL A 57 -8.80 -8.87 7.46
CA VAL A 57 -7.36 -8.94 7.15
C VAL A 57 -6.77 -10.24 7.68
N ARG A 58 -5.73 -10.71 7.00
CA ARG A 58 -4.94 -11.86 7.45
C ARG A 58 -3.81 -11.36 8.34
N GLU A 59 -3.40 -12.20 9.29
CA GLU A 59 -2.28 -11.92 10.19
C GLU A 59 -1.03 -11.56 9.37
N ASN A 60 -0.38 -10.44 9.73
CA ASN A 60 0.82 -9.91 9.07
C ASN A 60 0.67 -9.69 7.54
N LEU A 61 -0.55 -9.39 7.07
CA LEU A 61 -0.85 -9.13 5.65
C LEU A 61 -1.91 -8.01 5.49
N SER A 62 -1.91 -7.07 6.42
CA SER A 62 -2.93 -6.01 6.56
C SER A 62 -2.40 -4.70 5.95
N PHE A 63 -2.73 -3.52 6.50
CA PHE A 63 -2.36 -2.23 5.91
C PHE A 63 -0.89 -1.83 6.13
N GLU A 64 -0.02 -2.16 5.18
CA GLU A 64 1.38 -1.69 5.15
C GLU A 64 1.58 -0.35 4.43
N SER A 65 0.76 -0.04 3.43
CA SER A 65 0.98 1.07 2.50
C SER A 65 0.07 2.27 2.78
N LEU A 66 0.60 3.50 2.73
CA LEU A 66 -0.22 4.72 2.85
C LEU A 66 0.44 5.89 2.13
N THR A 67 -0.32 6.57 1.28
CA THR A 67 0.09 7.79 0.59
C THR A 67 -1.05 8.79 0.56
N ILE A 68 -0.73 10.08 0.39
CA ILE A 68 -1.73 11.13 0.24
C ILE A 68 -1.58 11.84 -1.11
N ASN A 69 -2.68 12.42 -1.57
CA ASN A 69 -2.67 13.39 -2.65
C ASN A 69 -3.36 14.67 -2.17
N ALA A 70 -2.55 15.71 -1.95
CA ALA A 70 -3.00 16.98 -1.42
C ALA A 70 -2.58 18.14 -2.33
N ALA A 71 -3.34 19.23 -2.27
CA ALA A 71 -2.96 20.48 -2.91
C ALA A 71 -1.65 21.01 -2.32
N PRO A 72 -0.73 21.54 -3.14
CA PRO A 72 0.51 22.10 -2.65
C PRO A 72 0.27 23.40 -1.86
N GLY A 73 1.25 23.77 -1.04
CA GLY A 73 1.22 25.02 -0.27
C GLY A 73 0.17 24.99 0.85
N THR A 74 -0.39 26.15 1.17
CA THR A 74 -1.31 26.31 2.31
C THR A 74 -2.73 25.85 2.01
N ALA A 75 -3.10 25.67 0.74
CA ALA A 75 -4.44 25.24 0.35
C ALA A 75 -4.81 23.87 0.94
N GLY A 76 -3.84 22.93 1.02
CA GLY A 76 -4.09 21.61 1.59
C GLY A 76 -4.46 21.62 3.08
N GLN A 77 -4.25 22.73 3.81
CA GLN A 77 -4.65 22.83 5.21
C GLN A 77 -6.17 22.94 5.38
N THR A 78 -6.85 23.61 4.45
CA THR A 78 -8.30 23.87 4.51
C THR A 78 -9.08 23.00 3.52
N GLU A 79 -8.50 22.71 2.36
CA GLU A 79 -9.15 21.92 1.33
C GLU A 79 -9.11 20.42 1.67
N PRO A 80 -10.19 19.67 1.37
CA PRO A 80 -10.16 18.22 1.46
C PRO A 80 -9.05 17.62 0.59
N PHE A 81 -8.36 16.60 1.10
CA PHE A 81 -7.32 15.89 0.36
C PHE A 81 -7.58 14.38 0.34
N ARG A 82 -6.92 13.68 -0.57
CA ARG A 82 -7.12 12.23 -0.73
C ARG A 82 -6.10 11.45 0.07
N LEU A 83 -6.55 10.38 0.71
CA LEU A 83 -5.69 9.35 1.32
C LEU A 83 -5.90 8.05 0.55
N PHE A 84 -4.81 7.35 0.29
CA PHE A 84 -4.82 6.03 -0.30
C PHE A 84 -4.04 5.06 0.58
N THR A 85 -4.57 3.87 0.75
CA THR A 85 -3.92 2.76 1.46
C THR A 85 -4.31 1.45 0.79
N ALA A 86 -3.55 0.40 1.01
CA ALA A 86 -3.94 -0.93 0.58
C ALA A 86 -3.48 -1.99 1.59
N THR A 87 -4.20 -3.11 1.61
CA THR A 87 -3.70 -4.31 2.29
C THR A 87 -2.50 -4.88 1.55
N GLU A 88 -1.60 -5.55 2.26
CA GLU A 88 -0.44 -6.19 1.66
C GLU A 88 -0.86 -7.31 0.70
N SER A 89 -1.86 -8.10 1.12
CA SER A 89 -2.40 -9.23 0.35
C SER A 89 -3.93 -9.30 0.42
N ALA A 90 -4.51 -10.38 -0.10
CA ALA A 90 -5.94 -10.65 -0.10
C ALA A 90 -6.50 -10.76 1.32
N LEU A 91 -7.74 -10.30 1.51
CA LEU A 91 -8.52 -10.57 2.71
C LEU A 91 -8.84 -12.07 2.81
N VAL A 92 -9.21 -12.54 4.00
CA VAL A 92 -9.56 -13.95 4.24
C VAL A 92 -10.62 -14.44 3.25
N GLN A 93 -11.71 -13.70 3.10
CA GLN A 93 -12.82 -14.06 2.20
C GLN A 93 -12.49 -13.92 0.70
N ASP A 94 -11.36 -13.30 0.36
CA ASP A 94 -10.92 -13.07 -1.02
C ASP A 94 -9.76 -13.99 -1.42
N TYR A 95 -9.25 -14.79 -0.48
CA TYR A 95 -8.10 -15.65 -0.71
C TYR A 95 -8.43 -16.77 -1.69
N ASN A 96 -7.53 -16.99 -2.65
CA ASN A 96 -7.59 -18.08 -3.59
C ASN A 96 -6.27 -18.85 -3.53
N GLU A 97 -6.35 -20.15 -3.30
CA GLU A 97 -5.17 -21.02 -3.18
C GLU A 97 -4.57 -21.43 -4.54
N ASP A 98 -5.25 -21.16 -5.66
CA ASP A 98 -4.73 -21.43 -6.99
C ASP A 98 -3.51 -20.52 -7.30
N PRO A 99 -2.29 -21.08 -7.36
CA PRO A 99 -1.06 -20.31 -7.55
C PRO A 99 -0.93 -19.75 -8.98
N THR A 100 -1.82 -20.13 -9.90
CA THR A 100 -1.85 -19.61 -11.27
C THR A 100 -2.64 -18.31 -11.39
N LEU A 101 -3.35 -17.91 -10.33
CA LEU A 101 -4.15 -16.70 -10.26
C LEU A 101 -3.53 -15.68 -9.30
N PRO A 102 -3.56 -14.38 -9.62
CA PRO A 102 -3.08 -13.36 -8.70
C PRO A 102 -4.01 -13.24 -7.50
N LEU A 103 -3.41 -13.13 -6.31
CA LEU A 103 -4.13 -12.63 -5.14
C LEU A 103 -4.48 -11.15 -5.36
N ASN A 104 -5.69 -10.78 -4.97
CA ASN A 104 -6.16 -9.40 -5.07
C ASN A 104 -6.19 -8.79 -3.68
N ASN A 105 -5.30 -7.82 -3.44
CA ASN A 105 -5.38 -7.00 -2.25
C ASN A 105 -6.42 -5.87 -2.47
N ARG A 106 -6.74 -5.14 -1.40
CA ARG A 106 -7.77 -4.10 -1.42
C ARG A 106 -7.14 -2.72 -1.32
N PHE A 107 -7.24 -1.94 -2.39
CA PHE A 107 -6.82 -0.55 -2.46
C PHE A 107 -7.98 0.37 -2.10
N LEU A 108 -7.82 1.13 -1.01
CA LEU A 108 -8.82 2.05 -0.47
C LEU A 108 -8.48 3.49 -0.82
N HIS A 109 -9.53 4.24 -1.17
CA HIS A 109 -9.47 5.65 -1.50
C HIS A 109 -10.40 6.45 -0.61
N TYR A 110 -9.83 7.31 0.22
CA TYR A 110 -10.53 8.21 1.11
C TYR A 110 -10.44 9.66 0.66
N LEU A 111 -11.48 10.43 0.95
CA LEU A 111 -11.46 11.90 0.97
C LEU A 111 -11.50 12.36 2.43
N LEU A 112 -10.49 13.13 2.85
CA LEU A 112 -10.37 13.64 4.21
C LEU A 112 -10.68 15.14 4.22
N GLY A 113 -11.84 15.50 4.77
CA GLY A 113 -12.24 16.88 5.10
C GLY A 113 -11.82 17.26 6.52
N GLU A 114 -12.22 18.44 6.99
CA GLU A 114 -11.87 18.95 8.31
C GLU A 114 -12.43 18.05 9.42
N ASP A 115 -13.74 17.78 9.38
CA ASP A 115 -14.44 17.01 10.42
C ASP A 115 -14.87 15.61 9.98
N GLN A 116 -14.67 15.25 8.71
CA GLN A 116 -15.21 14.01 8.14
C GLN A 116 -14.21 13.32 7.22
N SER A 117 -14.16 11.99 7.33
CA SER A 117 -13.57 11.12 6.31
C SER A 117 -14.66 10.38 5.54
N THR A 118 -14.48 10.26 4.23
CA THR A 118 -15.39 9.51 3.36
C THR A 118 -14.60 8.48 2.58
N LEU A 119 -14.98 7.21 2.69
CA LEU A 119 -14.49 6.17 1.78
C LEU A 119 -15.15 6.39 0.42
N ILE A 120 -14.35 6.81 -0.56
CA ILE A 120 -14.81 7.08 -1.93
C ILE A 120 -14.93 5.78 -2.72
N ALA A 121 -13.93 4.91 -2.61
CA ALA A 121 -13.89 3.67 -3.37
C ALA A 121 -12.96 2.63 -2.74
N GLU A 122 -13.26 1.39 -3.07
CA GLU A 122 -12.45 0.20 -2.81
C GLU A 122 -12.20 -0.47 -4.16
N TYR A 123 -10.95 -0.74 -4.49
CA TYR A 123 -10.53 -1.38 -5.74
C TYR A 123 -9.78 -2.67 -5.44
N ALA A 124 -9.93 -3.66 -6.32
CA ALA A 124 -9.03 -4.80 -6.34
C ALA A 124 -7.71 -4.41 -7.00
N TYR A 125 -6.59 -4.69 -6.34
CA TYR A 125 -5.25 -4.58 -6.93
C TYR A 125 -4.64 -5.98 -7.03
N PRO A 126 -4.41 -6.50 -8.25
CA PRO A 126 -3.83 -7.81 -8.46
C PRO A 126 -2.31 -7.76 -8.21
N LEU A 127 -1.84 -8.54 -7.25
CA LEU A 127 -0.42 -8.78 -7.03
C LEU A 127 0.18 -9.51 -8.23
N ASP A 128 1.50 -9.38 -8.42
CA ASP A 128 2.19 -10.31 -9.31
C ASP A 128 2.18 -11.73 -8.75
N LEU A 129 2.24 -12.74 -9.63
CA LEU A 129 2.22 -14.14 -9.21
C LEU A 129 3.41 -14.43 -8.30
N GLU A 130 3.13 -15.20 -7.23
CA GLU A 130 4.16 -15.60 -6.29
C GLU A 130 5.17 -16.52 -7.00
N PRO A 131 6.47 -16.20 -7.00
CA PRO A 131 7.46 -17.07 -7.60
C PRO A 131 7.58 -18.37 -6.79
N THR A 132 7.96 -19.46 -7.45
CA THR A 132 8.14 -20.76 -6.80
C THR A 132 9.10 -20.65 -5.61
N GLY A 133 8.65 -21.09 -4.44
CA GLY A 133 9.44 -21.02 -3.20
C GLY A 133 9.37 -19.66 -2.48
N ALA A 134 8.44 -18.78 -2.86
CA ALA A 134 8.05 -17.63 -2.06
C ALA A 134 7.42 -18.09 -0.73
N VAL A 135 7.78 -17.38 0.34
CA VAL A 135 7.19 -17.48 1.67
C VAL A 135 6.23 -16.31 1.90
N SER A 136 6.57 -15.13 1.37
CA SER A 136 5.68 -13.97 1.33
C SER A 136 5.82 -13.22 0.01
N ASN A 137 4.72 -12.64 -0.44
CA ASN A 137 4.62 -11.78 -1.62
C ASN A 137 3.50 -10.77 -1.40
N GLY A 138 3.83 -9.48 -1.45
CA GLY A 138 2.89 -8.47 -0.99
C GLY A 138 3.19 -7.07 -1.49
N LEU A 139 2.17 -6.23 -1.50
CA LEU A 139 2.27 -4.79 -1.75
C LEU A 139 2.66 -4.08 -0.46
N THR A 140 3.81 -3.43 -0.45
CA THR A 140 4.39 -2.92 0.79
C THR A 140 4.57 -1.41 0.81
N GLU A 141 4.47 -0.76 -0.35
CA GLU A 141 4.45 0.70 -0.41
C GLU A 141 3.65 1.20 -1.62
N LEU A 142 3.02 2.36 -1.44
CA LEU A 142 2.34 3.13 -2.47
C LEU A 142 2.89 4.55 -2.49
N LEU A 143 3.07 5.11 -3.68
CA LEU A 143 3.45 6.50 -3.85
C LEU A 143 2.57 7.14 -4.92
N VAL A 144 1.82 8.17 -4.55
CA VAL A 144 1.18 9.05 -5.55
C VAL A 144 2.29 9.82 -6.28
N ILE A 145 2.28 9.78 -7.61
CA ILE A 145 3.30 10.46 -8.43
C ILE A 145 2.79 11.72 -9.13
N ASP A 146 1.47 11.93 -9.17
CA ASP A 146 0.86 13.17 -9.66
C ASP A 146 -0.58 13.37 -9.16
N GLN A 147 -1.16 14.52 -9.51
CA GLN A 147 -2.53 14.90 -9.15
C GLN A 147 -3.60 14.15 -9.97
N GLY A 148 -3.22 13.49 -11.06
CA GLY A 148 -4.11 12.73 -11.95
C GLY A 148 -4.49 11.34 -11.40
N GLY A 149 -3.94 10.96 -10.24
CA GLY A 149 -4.22 9.67 -9.62
C GLY A 149 -3.45 8.53 -10.27
N HIS A 150 -2.16 8.78 -10.53
CA HIS A 150 -1.17 7.75 -10.84
C HIS A 150 -0.34 7.42 -9.60
N PHE A 151 0.08 6.16 -9.54
CA PHE A 151 0.74 5.58 -8.39
C PHE A 151 1.94 4.75 -8.82
N LEU A 152 2.96 4.72 -7.98
CA LEU A 152 3.93 3.64 -7.94
C LEU A 152 3.56 2.68 -6.80
N ALA A 153 3.63 1.39 -7.09
CA ALA A 153 3.46 0.30 -6.12
C ALA A 153 4.76 -0.48 -6.00
N LEU A 154 5.21 -0.69 -4.78
CA LEU A 154 6.34 -1.56 -4.45
C LEU A 154 5.81 -2.90 -3.97
N GLU A 155 6.11 -3.96 -4.73
CA GLU A 155 5.86 -5.33 -4.30
C GLU A 155 7.17 -5.97 -3.83
N ARG A 156 7.13 -6.60 -2.65
CA ARG A 156 8.25 -7.36 -2.09
C ARG A 156 7.90 -8.83 -2.08
N THR A 157 8.92 -9.65 -2.33
CA THR A 157 8.84 -11.10 -2.18
C THR A 157 9.98 -11.56 -1.28
N TYR A 158 9.72 -12.48 -0.36
CA TYR A 158 10.74 -13.19 0.40
C TYR A 158 10.55 -14.69 0.24
N GLY A 159 11.63 -15.44 0.07
CA GLY A 159 11.55 -16.89 -0.05
C GLY A 159 12.90 -17.58 -0.12
N LEU A 160 12.89 -18.84 -0.55
CA LEU A 160 14.09 -19.69 -0.65
C LEU A 160 15.17 -19.13 -1.60
N GLN A 161 14.76 -18.28 -2.54
CA GLN A 161 15.64 -17.62 -3.51
C GLN A 161 16.14 -16.24 -3.03
N GLY A 162 15.80 -15.84 -1.81
CA GLY A 162 16.15 -14.55 -1.22
C GLY A 162 15.04 -13.50 -1.34
N PHE A 163 15.45 -12.24 -1.44
CA PHE A 163 14.55 -11.09 -1.51
C PHE A 163 14.34 -10.63 -2.96
N GLY A 164 13.09 -10.44 -3.33
CA GLY A 164 12.65 -9.84 -4.60
C GLY A 164 11.99 -8.49 -4.36
N VAL A 165 12.20 -7.55 -5.28
CA VAL A 165 11.53 -6.24 -5.27
C VAL A 165 11.09 -5.91 -6.69
N LYS A 166 9.82 -5.52 -6.84
CA LYS A 166 9.24 -5.12 -8.11
C LYS A 166 8.53 -3.77 -7.95
N LEU A 167 8.70 -2.90 -8.94
CA LEU A 167 8.06 -1.59 -8.99
C LEU A 167 7.06 -1.56 -10.15
N TYR A 168 5.83 -1.16 -9.86
CA TYR A 168 4.74 -1.04 -10.82
C TYR A 168 4.23 0.38 -10.86
N GLN A 169 3.74 0.81 -12.02
CA GLN A 169 2.99 2.04 -12.13
C GLN A 169 1.53 1.71 -12.46
N PHE A 170 0.58 2.35 -11.82
CA PHE A 170 -0.84 2.19 -12.16
C PHE A 170 -1.59 3.51 -12.01
N GLY A 171 -2.77 3.60 -12.60
CA GLY A 171 -3.73 4.69 -12.38
C GLY A 171 -5.11 4.13 -12.11
N HIS A 172 -6.07 5.00 -11.80
CA HIS A 172 -7.47 4.62 -11.56
C HIS A 172 -7.97 3.63 -12.65
N GLY A 173 -8.11 2.35 -12.28
CA GLY A 173 -8.65 1.29 -13.11
C GLY A 173 -7.69 0.61 -14.12
N ARG A 174 -6.40 0.97 -14.21
CA ARG A 174 -5.44 0.32 -15.13
C ARG A 174 -4.00 0.26 -14.57
N ARG A 175 -3.42 -0.94 -14.53
CA ARG A 175 -1.98 -1.17 -14.28
C ARG A 175 -1.20 -0.96 -15.57
N TYR A 176 -0.17 -0.13 -15.51
CA TYR A 176 0.87 -0.06 -16.54
C TYR A 176 2.00 -1.01 -16.11
N GLY A 177 2.59 -1.73 -17.07
CA GLY A 177 3.45 -2.88 -16.78
C GLY A 177 4.67 -2.61 -15.87
N TYR A 178 5.41 -3.68 -15.57
CA TYR A 178 6.63 -3.64 -14.76
C TYR A 178 7.65 -2.60 -15.25
N LEU A 179 8.11 -1.73 -14.36
CA LEU A 179 9.16 -0.75 -14.67
C LEU A 179 10.53 -1.43 -14.59
N HIS A 180 11.03 -1.94 -15.72
CA HIS A 180 12.36 -2.55 -15.78
C HIS A 180 13.46 -1.49 -15.77
N HIS A 181 14.23 -1.40 -14.68
CA HIS A 181 15.47 -0.61 -14.67
C HIS A 181 16.62 -1.41 -15.31
N ARG A 182 16.91 -1.20 -16.60
CA ARG A 182 18.18 -1.67 -17.18
C ARG A 182 19.31 -0.77 -16.68
N GLN A 183 20.10 -1.24 -15.72
CA GLN A 183 21.44 -0.69 -15.57
C GLN A 183 22.26 -1.08 -16.81
N SER A 184 22.45 -0.15 -17.75
CA SER A 184 23.42 -0.37 -18.82
C SER A 184 24.81 -0.24 -18.20
N GLN A 185 25.48 -1.36 -17.94
CA GLN A 185 26.93 -1.34 -17.76
C GLN A 185 27.57 -0.98 -19.10
N ARG A 186 27.82 0.32 -19.33
CA ARG A 186 28.75 0.75 -20.38
C ARG A 186 30.16 0.48 -19.86
N ARG A 187 30.75 -0.64 -20.26
CA ARG A 187 32.19 -0.86 -20.15
C ARG A 187 32.91 0.19 -21.01
N PRO A 188 33.90 0.93 -20.49
CA PRO A 188 34.72 1.79 -21.32
C PRO A 188 35.60 0.94 -22.25
N GLN A 189 35.43 1.10 -23.56
CA GLN A 189 36.38 0.58 -24.54
C GLN A 189 37.71 1.32 -24.36
N ARG A 190 38.74 0.63 -23.87
CA ARG A 190 40.12 1.10 -23.97
C ARG A 190 40.54 1.02 -25.43
N ARG A 191 40.74 2.16 -26.08
CA ARG A 191 41.50 2.26 -27.33
C ARG A 191 42.99 2.17 -26.99
N PHE A 192 43.68 1.18 -27.54
CA PHE A 192 45.14 1.18 -27.60
C PHE A 192 45.57 1.96 -28.84
N PRO A 193 46.55 2.87 -28.76
CA PRO A 193 47.15 3.45 -29.95
C PRO A 193 48.18 2.49 -30.55
N HIS A 194 48.14 2.38 -31.87
CA HIS A 194 49.15 1.70 -32.68
C HIS A 194 50.50 2.42 -32.59
N SER A 195 51.58 1.63 -32.57
CA SER A 195 52.94 2.04 -32.96
C SER A 195 53.30 1.28 -34.23
#